data_AF-A0A813KP48-F1
#
_entry.id   AF-A0A813KP48-F1
#
_cell.length_a   1.000
_cell.length_b   1.000
_cell.length_c   1.000
_cell.angle_alpha   90.00
_cell.angle_beta   90.00
_cell.angle_gamma   90.00
#
_symmetry.space_group_name_H-M   'P 1'
#
loop_
_entity.id
_entity.type
_entity.pdbx_description
1 polymer ?
#
loop_
_entity_poly.entity_id
_entity_poly.type
_entity_poly.pdbx_seq_one_letter_code
_entity_poly.pdbx_strand_id
1 'polypeptide(L)'
;VLTTLALQAHHAWACTVMAVGKDASSTGYPMVGHSDDSGGDTTDVRLTRVPRKKWPKGSLRPLYKWADGYPRVVSAALSPEYAPVGGQKEFVAIGHIPQVEETWAYWDADYGIQNEKGVAIGESTTTGRTVGWSADKPYGYNRAGIEDLSKIALERCATARCAVQTMGDIAVEQGFYS
;
A
#
# COMPACT_ATOMS: atom_id res chain seq x y z
N VAL A 1 -50.68 -1.72 22.75
CA VAL A 1 -49.55 -2.52 22.21
C VAL A 1 -48.43 -1.55 21.93
N LEU A 2 -47.42 -1.48 22.79
CA LEU A 2 -46.30 -0.55 22.67
C LEU A 2 -45.20 -1.26 21.88
N THR A 3 -45.01 -0.89 20.61
CA THR A 3 -44.00 -1.49 19.74
C THR A 3 -42.67 -0.80 20.02
N THR A 4 -41.81 -1.44 20.82
CA THR A 4 -40.44 -0.99 21.04
C THR A 4 -39.65 -1.18 19.76
N LEU A 5 -39.37 -0.09 19.03
CA LEU A 5 -38.48 -0.11 17.88
C LEU A 5 -37.04 -0.21 18.39
N ALA A 6 -36.50 -1.43 18.42
CA ALA A 6 -35.09 -1.64 18.75
C ALA A 6 -34.23 -1.09 17.61
N LEU A 7 -33.56 0.03 17.85
CA LEU A 7 -32.51 0.55 16.97
C LEU A 7 -31.33 -0.42 17.04
N GLN A 8 -31.20 -1.31 16.05
CA GLN A 8 -30.01 -2.13 15.92
C GLN A 8 -28.88 -1.24 15.39
N ALA A 9 -27.90 -0.94 16.25
CA ALA A 9 -26.65 -0.34 15.81
C ALA A 9 -25.88 -1.36 14.98
N HIS A 10 -25.96 -1.24 13.65
CA HIS A 10 -25.14 -2.02 12.74
C HIS A 10 -23.67 -1.62 12.92
N HIS A 11 -22.89 -2.46 13.60
CA HIS A 11 -21.44 -2.32 13.63
C HIS A 11 -20.91 -2.91 12.33
N ALA A 12 -20.49 -2.04 11.40
CA ALA A 12 -19.73 -2.47 10.25
C ALA A 12 -18.25 -2.55 10.64
N TRP A 13 -17.65 -3.73 10.52
CA TRP A 13 -16.19 -3.90 10.55
C TRP A 13 -15.68 -3.54 9.15
N ALA A 14 -15.16 -2.32 9.01
CA ALA A 14 -14.83 -1.77 7.72
C ALA A 14 -13.84 -0.61 7.87
N CYS A 15 -12.81 -0.64 7.03
CA CYS A 15 -11.84 0.45 6.90
C CYS A 15 -12.57 1.78 6.69
N THR A 16 -12.14 2.82 7.39
CA THR A 16 -12.68 4.18 7.26
C THR A 16 -11.58 5.13 6.85
N VAL A 17 -11.76 5.80 5.71
CA VAL A 17 -10.84 6.85 5.24
C VAL A 17 -11.34 8.24 5.65
N MET A 18 -10.42 9.09 6.08
CA MET A 18 -10.67 10.51 6.35
C MET A 18 -9.67 11.36 5.58
N ALA A 19 -10.17 12.36 4.85
CA ALA A 19 -9.36 13.34 4.15
C ALA A 19 -9.86 14.75 4.47
N VAL A 20 -8.93 15.66 4.75
CA VAL A 20 -9.20 17.06 5.03
C VAL A 20 -8.37 17.91 4.06
N GLY A 21 -9.05 18.69 3.23
CA GLY A 21 -8.40 19.63 2.32
C GLY A 21 -7.75 20.79 3.08
N LYS A 22 -6.69 21.39 2.51
CA LYS A 22 -5.95 22.49 3.14
C LYS A 22 -6.83 23.66 3.59
N ASP A 23 -7.89 23.97 2.84
CA ASP A 23 -8.80 25.09 3.11
C ASP A 23 -9.85 24.75 4.17
N ALA A 24 -10.07 23.46 4.46
CA ALA A 24 -10.92 22.98 5.54
C ALA A 24 -10.13 22.73 6.84
N SER A 25 -8.80 22.63 6.76
CA SER A 25 -7.91 22.38 7.89
C SER A 25 -7.62 23.66 8.66
N SER A 26 -7.64 23.59 9.99
CA SER A 26 -7.25 24.72 10.87
C SER A 26 -5.76 25.04 10.80
N THR A 27 -4.92 24.12 10.30
CA THR A 27 -3.47 24.31 10.16
C THR A 27 -3.06 24.83 8.77
N GLY A 28 -4.00 24.88 7.82
CA GLY A 28 -3.70 25.23 6.43
C GLY A 28 -2.98 24.13 5.64
N TYR A 29 -2.81 22.93 6.21
CA TYR A 29 -2.21 21.76 5.55
C TYR A 29 -3.25 20.67 5.30
N PRO A 30 -3.15 19.93 4.17
CA PRO A 30 -4.02 18.79 3.93
C PRO A 30 -3.65 17.62 4.86
N MET A 31 -4.65 16.81 5.20
CA MET A 31 -4.46 15.60 6.02
C MET A 31 -5.21 14.44 5.35
N VAL A 32 -4.61 13.24 5.42
CA VAL A 32 -5.25 11.99 5.02
C VAL A 32 -4.89 10.92 6.04
N GLY A 33 -5.83 10.04 6.34
CA GLY A 33 -5.63 8.89 7.21
C GLY A 33 -6.73 7.86 7.00
N HIS A 34 -6.51 6.64 7.47
CA HIS A 34 -7.50 5.59 7.44
C HIS A 34 -7.39 4.70 8.69
N SER A 35 -8.50 4.05 9.06
CA SER A 35 -8.42 2.82 9.84
C SER A 35 -8.20 1.65 8.88
N ASP A 36 -7.28 0.78 9.24
CA ASP A 36 -7.05 -0.51 8.58
C ASP A 36 -7.58 -1.59 9.52
N ASP A 37 -8.72 -2.17 9.15
CA ASP A 37 -9.49 -3.08 9.98
C ASP A 37 -9.12 -4.56 9.72
N SER A 38 -8.04 -4.83 8.95
CA SER A 38 -7.37 -6.14 8.75
C SER A 38 -8.23 -7.33 8.27
N GLY A 39 -9.51 -7.13 7.99
CA GLY A 39 -10.42 -8.19 7.57
C GLY A 39 -10.54 -9.31 8.60
N GLY A 40 -10.28 -10.55 8.19
CA GLY A 40 -10.36 -11.75 9.05
C GLY A 40 -9.06 -12.15 9.73
N ASP A 41 -7.94 -11.51 9.36
CA ASP A 41 -6.60 -11.85 9.82
C ASP A 41 -5.98 -10.71 10.63
N THR A 42 -4.85 -10.97 11.29
CA THR A 42 -4.10 -9.93 12.02
C THR A 42 -3.02 -9.34 11.13
N THR A 43 -3.13 -8.06 10.79
CA THR A 43 -2.12 -7.35 10.01
C THR A 43 -0.79 -7.29 10.75
N ASP A 44 0.31 -7.40 10.00
CA ASP A 44 1.64 -7.08 10.50
C ASP A 44 1.65 -5.61 10.97
N VAL A 45 1.94 -5.33 12.24
CA VAL A 45 1.88 -3.96 12.80
C VAL A 45 3.23 -3.23 12.75
N ARG A 46 4.25 -3.81 12.12
CA ARG A 46 5.56 -3.17 12.01
C ARG A 46 5.47 -1.87 11.22
N LEU A 47 5.88 -0.77 11.86
CA LEU A 47 6.17 0.50 11.19
C LEU A 47 7.65 0.51 10.80
N THR A 48 7.93 0.36 9.51
CA THR A 48 9.30 0.22 8.99
C THR A 48 9.70 1.44 8.19
N ARG A 49 10.94 1.90 8.32
CA ARG A 49 11.48 2.96 7.46
C ARG A 49 12.24 2.35 6.28
N VAL A 50 11.67 2.42 5.09
CA VAL A 50 12.40 2.05 3.87
C VAL A 50 13.35 3.20 3.49
N PRO A 51 14.66 2.97 3.37
CA PRO A 51 15.63 4.03 3.13
C PRO A 51 15.64 4.53 1.68
N ARG A 52 16.05 5.80 1.49
CA ARG A 52 16.44 6.33 0.18
C ARG A 52 17.53 5.45 -0.40
N LYS A 53 17.45 5.15 -1.70
CA LYS A 53 18.43 4.31 -2.37
C LYS A 53 18.71 4.83 -3.78
N LYS A 54 19.95 4.65 -4.23
CA LYS A 54 20.34 4.83 -5.63
C LYS A 54 20.47 3.48 -6.32
N TRP A 55 20.11 3.44 -7.58
CA TRP A 55 20.05 2.22 -8.37
C TRP A 55 20.86 2.37 -9.66
N PRO A 56 21.68 1.38 -10.04
CA PRO A 56 22.33 1.35 -11.34
C PRO A 56 21.31 1.39 -12.50
N LYS A 57 21.71 1.96 -13.63
CA LYS A 57 20.88 1.97 -14.85
C LYS A 57 20.49 0.55 -15.26
N GLY A 58 19.22 0.35 -15.59
CA GLY A 58 18.67 -0.95 -15.97
C GLY A 58 18.27 -1.84 -14.78
N SER A 59 18.36 -1.32 -13.55
CA SER A 59 17.80 -2.01 -12.37
C SER A 59 16.30 -2.23 -12.52
N LEU A 60 15.80 -3.28 -11.87
CA LEU A 60 14.38 -3.62 -11.83
C LEU A 60 13.87 -3.52 -10.38
N ARG A 61 12.64 -3.03 -10.22
CA ARG A 61 11.91 -3.04 -8.95
C ARG A 61 11.01 -4.28 -8.95
N PRO A 62 11.22 -5.25 -8.03
CA PRO A 62 10.30 -6.38 -7.89
C PRO A 62 8.89 -5.90 -7.54
N LEU A 63 7.86 -6.67 -7.89
CA LEU A 63 6.50 -6.54 -7.37
C LEU A 63 6.21 -7.80 -6.57
N TYR A 64 5.75 -7.64 -5.34
CA TYR A 64 5.47 -8.73 -4.42
C TYR A 64 3.98 -8.92 -4.25
N LYS A 65 3.58 -10.16 -4.00
CA LYS A 65 2.32 -10.41 -3.35
C LYS A 65 2.52 -10.24 -1.84
N TRP A 66 1.98 -9.15 -1.31
CA TRP A 66 2.02 -8.87 0.11
C TRP A 66 1.11 -9.86 0.85
N ALA A 67 1.52 -10.26 2.04
CA ALA A 67 0.75 -11.15 2.89
C ALA A 67 -0.05 -10.31 3.89
N ASP A 68 -1.31 -10.68 4.12
CA ASP A 68 -2.18 -10.01 5.10
C ASP A 68 -1.60 -10.11 6.52
N GLY A 69 -0.88 -11.19 6.85
CA GLY A 69 -0.33 -11.44 8.18
C GLY A 69 1.18 -11.26 8.32
N TYR A 70 1.71 -11.52 9.51
CA TYR A 70 3.15 -11.49 9.74
C TYR A 70 3.88 -12.73 9.18
N PRO A 71 5.01 -12.54 8.45
CA PRO A 71 5.53 -11.26 7.96
C PRO A 71 4.81 -10.81 6.68
N ARG A 72 4.44 -9.50 6.58
CA ARG A 72 3.78 -8.98 5.36
C ARG A 72 4.64 -9.10 4.11
N VAL A 73 5.95 -9.03 4.31
CA VAL A 73 7.00 -9.28 3.33
C VAL A 73 8.28 -9.72 4.06
N VAL A 74 9.06 -10.57 3.41
CA VAL A 74 10.45 -10.85 3.78
C VAL A 74 11.33 -10.42 2.63
N SER A 75 12.02 -9.28 2.79
CA SER A 75 13.04 -8.83 1.85
C SER A 75 14.10 -7.92 2.47
N ALA A 76 15.31 -8.44 2.61
CA ALA A 76 16.46 -7.64 3.04
C ALA A 76 16.82 -6.51 2.06
N ALA A 77 16.37 -6.62 0.80
CA ALA A 77 16.62 -5.61 -0.23
C ALA A 77 15.74 -4.36 -0.07
N LEU A 78 14.56 -4.49 0.55
CA LEU A 78 13.65 -3.38 0.86
C LEU A 78 14.12 -2.62 2.10
N SER A 79 14.31 -3.32 3.21
CA SER A 79 14.78 -2.73 4.46
C SER A 79 15.44 -3.78 5.35
N PRO A 80 16.46 -3.44 6.17
CA PRO A 80 17.03 -4.37 7.16
C PRO A 80 15.99 -4.99 8.10
N GLU A 81 14.93 -4.25 8.43
CA GLU A 81 13.82 -4.67 9.29
C GLU A 81 12.91 -5.73 8.63
N TYR A 82 13.03 -5.89 7.31
CA TYR A 82 12.37 -6.95 6.54
C TYR A 82 13.31 -8.10 6.19
N ALA A 83 14.55 -8.11 6.68
CA ALA A 83 15.46 -9.22 6.46
C ALA A 83 14.92 -10.53 7.09
N PRO A 84 15.20 -11.69 6.48
CA PRO A 84 14.74 -12.97 7.01
C PRO A 84 15.23 -13.22 8.43
N VAL A 85 14.32 -13.61 9.32
CA VAL A 85 14.64 -14.08 10.68
C VAL A 85 14.14 -15.51 10.89
N GLY A 86 14.80 -16.28 11.75
CA GLY A 86 14.27 -17.57 12.21
C GLY A 86 13.89 -18.56 11.10
N GLY A 87 14.74 -18.73 10.07
CA GLY A 87 14.50 -19.68 8.98
C GLY A 87 13.49 -19.22 7.92
N GLN A 88 13.00 -17.97 8.00
CA GLN A 88 12.24 -17.34 6.93
C GLN A 88 13.03 -17.36 5.61
N LYS A 89 12.28 -17.40 4.50
CA LYS A 89 12.82 -17.27 3.16
C LYS A 89 12.38 -15.94 2.57
N GLU A 90 13.25 -15.36 1.75
CA GLU A 90 12.92 -14.20 0.93
C GLU A 90 11.66 -14.47 0.09
N PHE A 91 10.79 -13.46 0.01
CA PHE A 91 9.60 -13.53 -0.84
C PHE A 91 10.01 -13.54 -2.31
N VAL A 92 9.26 -14.29 -3.12
CA VAL A 92 9.46 -14.34 -4.57
C VAL A 92 8.57 -13.28 -5.22
N ALA A 93 9.18 -12.44 -6.07
CA ALA A 93 8.45 -11.44 -6.82
C ALA A 93 7.52 -12.08 -7.86
N ILE A 94 6.32 -11.54 -8.00
CA ILE A 94 5.32 -11.95 -9.01
C ILE A 94 5.44 -11.14 -10.32
N GLY A 95 6.27 -10.09 -10.30
CA GLY A 95 6.49 -9.19 -11.42
C GLY A 95 7.69 -8.27 -11.18
N HIS A 96 8.05 -7.50 -12.21
CA HIS A 96 9.09 -6.49 -12.13
C HIS A 96 8.73 -5.31 -13.01
N ILE A 97 9.10 -4.10 -12.59
CA ILE A 97 9.03 -2.87 -13.39
C ILE A 97 10.41 -2.22 -13.49
N PRO A 98 10.67 -1.37 -14.49
CA PRO A 98 11.90 -0.58 -14.52
C PRO A 98 12.06 0.24 -13.25
N GLN A 99 13.27 0.22 -12.67
CA GLN A 99 13.59 1.02 -11.49
C GLN A 99 14.08 2.41 -11.90
N VAL A 100 13.79 3.41 -11.05
CA VAL A 100 14.31 4.77 -11.18
C VAL A 100 15.70 4.88 -10.56
N GLU A 101 16.50 5.86 -10.98
CA GLU A 101 17.88 6.03 -10.51
C GLU A 101 17.98 6.31 -9.00
N GLU A 102 17.00 7.00 -8.42
CA GLU A 102 16.94 7.31 -6.99
C GLU A 102 15.51 7.19 -6.47
N THR A 103 15.35 6.55 -5.32
CA THR A 103 14.08 6.44 -4.60
C THR A 103 14.12 7.23 -3.30
N TRP A 104 12.99 7.80 -2.91
CA TRP A 104 12.85 8.50 -1.63
C TRP A 104 12.69 7.53 -0.46
N ALA A 105 13.16 7.96 0.71
CA ALA A 105 12.86 7.27 1.95
C ALA A 105 11.38 7.48 2.33
N TYR A 106 10.74 6.45 2.86
CA TYR A 106 9.36 6.51 3.29
C TYR A 106 9.07 5.58 4.48
N TRP A 107 7.97 5.87 5.17
CA TRP A 107 7.44 5.02 6.23
C TRP A 107 6.45 4.02 5.65
N ASP A 108 6.63 2.77 6.02
CA ASP A 108 5.94 1.61 5.51
C ASP A 108 5.14 0.93 6.63
N ALA A 109 3.88 0.65 6.35
CA ALA A 109 3.06 -0.29 7.10
C ALA A 109 2.37 -1.21 6.08
N ASP A 110 1.08 -1.45 6.19
CA ASP A 110 0.37 -2.28 5.21
C ASP A 110 0.35 -1.60 3.84
N TYR A 111 0.09 -0.31 3.87
CA TYR A 111 0.28 0.60 2.76
C TYR A 111 1.46 1.55 3.05
N GLY A 112 1.95 2.21 1.99
CA GLY A 112 2.87 3.32 2.18
C GLY A 112 2.21 4.44 3.01
N ILE A 113 2.90 5.00 4.00
CA ILE A 113 2.35 6.05 4.87
C ILE A 113 2.71 7.43 4.36
N GLN A 114 4.00 7.78 4.39
CA GLN A 114 4.49 9.09 3.97
C GLN A 114 5.97 9.04 3.62
N ASN A 115 6.38 9.80 2.59
CA ASN A 115 7.79 9.94 2.22
C ASN A 115 8.42 11.25 2.71
N GLU A 116 9.75 11.34 2.59
CA GLU A 116 10.54 12.53 2.95
C GLU A 116 10.24 13.78 2.10
N LYS A 117 9.41 13.67 1.06
CA LYS A 117 8.90 14.81 0.27
C LYS A 117 7.56 15.33 0.78
N GLY A 118 6.99 14.72 1.83
CA GLY A 118 5.70 15.12 2.40
C GLY A 118 4.49 14.59 1.64
N VAL A 119 4.66 13.62 0.73
CA VAL A 119 3.53 12.91 0.11
C VAL A 119 3.06 11.84 1.09
N ALA A 120 1.79 11.89 1.47
CA ALA A 120 1.14 10.88 2.31
C ALA A 120 0.04 10.15 1.54
N ILE A 121 -0.21 8.88 1.90
CA ILE A 121 -1.24 8.04 1.31
C ILE A 121 -2.23 7.63 2.40
N GLY A 122 -3.52 7.64 2.05
CA GLY A 122 -4.56 6.94 2.78
C GLY A 122 -5.27 5.99 1.84
N GLU A 123 -5.44 4.75 2.27
CA GLU A 123 -6.11 3.70 1.51
C GLU A 123 -7.60 3.66 1.88
N SER A 124 -8.43 3.17 0.97
CA SER A 124 -9.84 2.92 1.25
C SER A 124 -10.31 1.65 0.54
N THR A 125 -10.75 0.69 1.34
CA THR A 125 -11.35 -0.55 0.86
C THR A 125 -12.77 -0.32 0.36
N THR A 126 -12.90 0.07 -0.90
CA THR A 126 -14.20 0.22 -1.58
C THR A 126 -14.41 -0.91 -2.57
N THR A 127 -15.67 -1.32 -2.74
CA THR A 127 -16.01 -2.39 -3.69
C THR A 127 -15.75 -1.93 -5.13
N GLY A 128 -14.99 -2.73 -5.87
CA GLY A 128 -14.79 -2.53 -7.30
C GLY A 128 -15.88 -3.19 -8.13
N ARG A 129 -16.29 -2.57 -9.24
CA ARG A 129 -17.12 -3.26 -10.26
C ARG A 129 -16.34 -4.32 -11.04
N THR A 130 -15.02 -4.16 -11.08
CA THR A 130 -14.08 -5.07 -11.71
C THR A 130 -13.04 -5.46 -10.68
N VAL A 131 -12.80 -6.75 -10.53
CA VAL A 131 -11.76 -7.28 -9.65
C VAL A 131 -10.74 -8.03 -10.49
N GLY A 132 -9.47 -7.86 -10.15
CA GLY A 132 -8.35 -8.57 -10.76
C GLY A 132 -7.78 -9.59 -9.79
N TRP A 133 -7.30 -10.73 -10.29
CA TRP A 133 -6.56 -11.70 -9.48
C TRP A 133 -5.06 -11.54 -9.73
N SER A 134 -4.28 -11.69 -8.66
CA SER A 134 -2.82 -11.71 -8.72
C SER A 134 -2.31 -12.84 -9.62
N ALA A 135 -1.20 -12.61 -10.32
CA ALA A 135 -0.60 -13.54 -11.28
C ALA A 135 -0.16 -14.89 -10.69
N ASP A 136 -0.13 -15.04 -9.37
CA ASP A 136 0.14 -16.32 -8.68
C ASP A 136 -1.11 -17.21 -8.54
N LYS A 137 -2.30 -16.71 -8.89
CA LYS A 137 -3.55 -17.47 -8.85
C LYS A 137 -3.94 -18.02 -10.23
N PRO A 138 -4.70 -19.13 -10.29
CA PRO A 138 -5.31 -19.58 -11.55
C PRO A 138 -6.15 -18.46 -12.19
N TYR A 139 -5.94 -18.21 -13.48
CA TYR A 139 -6.58 -17.12 -14.25
C TYR A 139 -6.29 -15.70 -13.74
N GLY A 140 -5.27 -15.53 -12.89
CA GLY A 140 -4.75 -14.22 -12.50
C GLY A 140 -3.67 -13.73 -13.46
N TYR A 141 -3.72 -12.45 -13.77
CA TYR A 141 -2.79 -11.80 -14.72
C TYR A 141 -2.18 -10.51 -14.17
N ASN A 142 -2.65 -10.04 -13.01
CA ASN A 142 -2.29 -8.75 -12.45
C ASN A 142 -1.07 -8.89 -11.55
N ARG A 143 -0.09 -8.00 -11.69
CA ARG A 143 1.17 -8.05 -10.93
C ARG A 143 1.32 -6.90 -9.94
N ALA A 144 0.54 -5.82 -10.08
CA ALA A 144 0.61 -4.69 -9.17
C ALA A 144 -0.56 -4.72 -8.16
N GLY A 145 -0.22 -5.06 -6.91
CA GLY A 145 -1.11 -4.89 -5.75
C GLY A 145 -1.15 -3.44 -5.27
N ILE A 146 -2.24 -3.03 -4.62
CA ILE A 146 -2.37 -1.68 -4.04
C ILE A 146 -1.25 -1.36 -3.03
N GLU A 147 -0.74 -2.38 -2.35
CA GLU A 147 0.36 -2.33 -1.40
C GLU A 147 1.66 -1.95 -2.09
N ASP A 148 1.96 -2.52 -3.27
CA ASP A 148 3.12 -2.12 -4.07
C ASP A 148 2.89 -0.73 -4.68
N LEU A 149 1.71 -0.45 -5.22
CA LEU A 149 1.42 0.83 -5.87
C LEU A 149 1.60 2.01 -4.91
N SER A 150 1.06 1.92 -3.69
CA SER A 150 1.20 2.96 -2.67
C SER A 150 2.67 3.17 -2.28
N LYS A 151 3.45 2.09 -2.13
CA LYS A 151 4.88 2.13 -1.80
C LYS A 151 5.71 2.72 -2.95
N ILE A 152 5.46 2.30 -4.18
CA ILE A 152 6.15 2.81 -5.38
C ILE A 152 5.85 4.29 -5.60
N ALA A 153 4.63 4.75 -5.32
CA ALA A 153 4.31 6.17 -5.36
C ALA A 153 5.20 6.96 -4.40
N LEU A 154 5.37 6.47 -3.17
CA LEU A 154 6.23 7.10 -2.17
C LEU A 154 7.72 7.01 -2.51
N GLU A 155 8.17 5.93 -3.16
CA GLU A 155 9.54 5.81 -3.67
C GLU A 155 9.85 6.87 -4.74
N ARG A 156 8.88 7.26 -5.58
CA ARG A 156 9.15 8.01 -6.83
C ARG A 156 8.68 9.46 -6.82
N CYS A 157 7.69 9.80 -6.01
CA CYS A 157 6.96 11.07 -6.16
C CYS A 157 7.20 12.10 -5.06
N ALA A 158 7.16 13.38 -5.45
CA ALA A 158 7.20 14.52 -4.54
C ALA A 158 5.86 15.26 -4.44
N THR A 159 4.83 14.83 -5.18
CA THR A 159 3.48 15.43 -5.14
C THR A 159 2.40 14.36 -5.23
N ALA A 160 1.20 14.66 -4.72
CA ALA A 160 0.04 13.77 -4.82
C ALA A 160 -0.36 13.47 -6.28
N ARG A 161 -0.24 14.45 -7.19
CA ARG A 161 -0.54 14.25 -8.62
C ARG A 161 0.43 13.27 -9.28
N CYS A 162 1.71 13.37 -8.96
CA CYS A 162 2.69 12.38 -9.40
C CYS A 162 2.34 10.99 -8.88
N ALA A 163 1.97 10.89 -7.60
CA ALA A 163 1.61 9.61 -6.97
C ALA A 163 0.43 8.95 -7.70
N VAL A 164 -0.67 9.67 -7.90
CA VAL A 164 -1.84 9.17 -8.63
C VAL A 164 -1.48 8.71 -10.05
N GLN A 165 -0.72 9.53 -10.80
CA GLN A 165 -0.33 9.19 -12.16
C GLN A 165 0.57 7.94 -12.20
N THR A 166 1.58 7.90 -11.33
CA THR A 166 2.54 6.77 -11.26
C THR A 166 1.83 5.47 -10.92
N MET A 167 0.93 5.48 -9.94
CA MET A 167 0.15 4.28 -9.58
C MET A 167 -0.75 3.85 -10.74
N GLY A 168 -1.42 4.80 -11.41
CA GLY A 168 -2.29 4.52 -12.55
C GLY A 168 -1.54 3.93 -13.74
N ASP A 169 -0.41 4.51 -14.12
CA ASP A 169 0.40 4.04 -15.25
C ASP A 169 0.90 2.61 -15.01
N ILE A 170 1.37 2.31 -13.79
CA ILE A 170 1.81 0.95 -13.42
C ILE A 170 0.63 -0.02 -13.42
N ALA A 171 -0.53 0.38 -12.88
CA ALA A 171 -1.73 -0.45 -12.87
C ALA A 171 -2.22 -0.78 -14.29
N VAL A 172 -2.13 0.16 -15.23
CA VAL A 172 -2.46 -0.07 -16.65
C VAL A 172 -1.47 -1.06 -17.29
N GLU A 173 -0.18 -0.91 -17.03
CA GLU A 173 0.86 -1.75 -17.65
C GLU A 173 0.91 -3.17 -17.06
N GLN A 174 0.81 -3.29 -15.74
CA GLN A 174 1.05 -4.53 -15.00
C GLN A 174 -0.23 -5.24 -14.56
N GLY A 175 -1.39 -4.62 -14.76
CA GLY A 175 -2.66 -5.05 -14.19
C GLY A 175 -2.74 -4.74 -12.69
N PHE A 176 -3.97 -4.58 -12.18
CA PHE A 176 -4.25 -4.21 -10.80
C PHE A 176 -5.01 -5.30 -10.05
N TYR A 177 -4.61 -5.54 -8.81
CA TYR A 177 -5.39 -6.27 -7.82
C TYR A 177 -5.26 -5.61 -6.45
N SER A 178 -6.16 -5.98 -5.55
CA SER A 178 -6.15 -5.64 -4.14
C SER A 178 -6.77 -6.79 -3.37
#